data_AF-A0A7S1XI42-F1
#
_entry.id   AF-A0A7S1XI42-F1
#
_cell.length_a   1.000
_cell.length_b   1.000
_cell.length_c   1.000
_cell.angle_alpha   90.00
_cell.angle_beta   90.00
_cell.angle_gamma   90.00
#
_symmetry.space_group_name_H-M   'P 1'
#
loop_
_entity.id
_entity.type
_entity.pdbx_description
1 polymer ?
#
loop_
_entity_poly.entity_id
_entity_poly.type
_entity_poly.pdbx_seq_one_letter_code
_entity_poly.pdbx_strand_id
1 'polypeptide(L)'
;RLKKINERTPLPRWVGELYLEVHRGTYTSQAKTKLGNRKCELLLRELEIWASLAQVVGHHEYPESEVQRLWRLVLLNQFHDTLPGSSIGDVYVDAERHYAEVLRVGSGLLDQALTALLDALFSLYPRKRVKRAEDDSEIWVASFNSLGWTRGAEAVDVSNSEGIATYPDLFQDDEILQEDSDCPKSVALLPAGTLAGIGIEPACLAKPQHLTELLTESESGFVLRSSYLTAEISRRGQLTSLRAGPADTREDVLGIDFIAKHAPGNVIVTHDDTPLFWDAWDTEYFAYEKSVAPREVEVECRVVERGPVRASLRFDFAVGRSSRMTQWISITPLSRRLEFTSRVHWRESRKILRVQFPVNVRSGRAAYETQFGFLERNTHWNTSWDNAKFEVCAHRYCDLSQHGLGVALLNDSKYG
;
A
#
# COMPACT_ATOMS: atom_id res chain seq x y z
N ARG A 1 -37.01 33.35 -0.72
CA ARG A 1 -37.68 32.01 -0.75
C ARG A 1 -37.25 31.14 0.44
N LEU A 2 -35.94 31.05 0.77
CA LEU A 2 -35.43 30.26 1.92
C LEU A 2 -35.93 30.73 3.31
N LYS A 3 -36.11 32.03 3.55
CA LYS A 3 -36.66 32.56 4.82
C LYS A 3 -38.12 32.13 5.14
N LYS A 4 -38.92 31.68 4.17
CA LYS A 4 -40.32 31.27 4.38
C LYS A 4 -40.48 29.77 4.67
N ILE A 5 -39.43 28.96 4.51
CA ILE A 5 -39.47 27.50 4.74
C ILE A 5 -39.26 27.18 6.24
N ASN A 6 -38.75 28.14 7.01
CA ASN A 6 -38.18 27.89 8.33
C ASN A 6 -39.18 27.74 9.50
N GLU A 7 -40.50 27.87 9.27
CA GLU A 7 -41.44 27.96 10.40
C GLU A 7 -42.44 26.80 10.53
N ARG A 8 -42.58 25.88 9.56
CA ARG A 8 -43.68 24.86 9.64
C ARG A 8 -43.40 23.44 9.13
N THR A 9 -42.23 23.12 8.57
CA THR A 9 -41.98 21.76 8.06
C THR A 9 -40.58 21.27 8.46
N PRO A 10 -40.45 20.16 9.21
CA PRO A 10 -39.14 19.56 9.43
C PRO A 10 -38.59 19.07 8.08
N LEU A 11 -37.40 19.57 7.70
CA LEU A 11 -36.72 19.13 6.50
C LEU A 11 -36.18 17.70 6.69
N PRO A 12 -36.13 16.87 5.63
CA PRO A 12 -35.47 15.58 5.69
C PRO A 12 -34.00 15.71 6.11
N ARG A 13 -33.52 14.75 6.90
CA ARG A 13 -32.12 14.67 7.34
C ARG A 13 -31.47 13.45 6.70
N TRP A 14 -30.29 13.65 6.12
CA TRP A 14 -29.40 12.57 5.69
C TRP A 14 -28.22 12.48 6.66
N VAL A 15 -27.82 11.27 7.05
CA VAL A 15 -26.68 11.03 7.94
C VAL A 15 -25.76 10.01 7.28
N GLY A 16 -24.49 10.38 7.10
CA GLY A 16 -23.49 9.57 6.41
C GLY A 16 -23.25 10.02 4.98
N GLU A 17 -22.83 9.08 4.14
CA GLU A 17 -22.43 9.31 2.75
C GLU A 17 -23.63 9.57 1.84
N LEU A 18 -23.56 10.62 1.01
CA LEU A 18 -24.42 10.80 -0.15
C LEU A 18 -23.84 10.01 -1.32
N TYR A 19 -24.17 8.72 -1.39
CA TYR A 19 -23.61 7.84 -2.40
C TYR A 19 -24.20 8.16 -3.78
N LEU A 20 -23.34 8.47 -4.75
CA LEU A 20 -23.72 8.69 -6.14
C LEU A 20 -23.86 7.33 -6.83
N GLU A 21 -25.07 6.96 -7.23
CA GLU A 21 -25.39 5.64 -7.79
C GLU A 21 -24.98 5.48 -9.28
N VAL A 22 -24.01 6.24 -9.75
CA VAL A 22 -23.48 6.26 -11.13
C VAL A 22 -21.98 6.63 -11.09
N HIS A 23 -21.27 6.46 -12.19
CA HIS A 23 -19.85 6.79 -12.35
C HIS A 23 -18.88 5.97 -11.46
N ARG A 24 -19.19 4.70 -11.21
CA ARG A 24 -18.36 3.83 -10.34
C ARG A 24 -17.01 3.42 -10.95
N GLY A 25 -16.91 3.41 -12.28
CA GLY A 25 -15.65 3.13 -12.99
C GLY A 25 -14.57 4.17 -12.70
N THR A 26 -14.96 5.36 -12.23
CA THR A 26 -14.03 6.44 -11.86
C THR A 26 -13.08 6.09 -10.71
N TYR A 27 -13.40 5.11 -9.87
CA TYR A 27 -12.51 4.66 -8.80
C TYR A 27 -11.28 3.92 -9.37
N THR A 28 -11.44 3.31 -10.55
CA THR A 28 -10.44 2.42 -11.17
C THR A 28 -9.77 3.03 -12.41
N SER A 29 -10.50 3.82 -13.22
CA SER A 29 -9.98 4.48 -14.42
C SER A 29 -8.71 5.31 -14.12
N GLN A 30 -7.78 5.41 -15.06
CA GLN A 30 -6.54 6.19 -14.89
C GLN A 30 -5.77 5.89 -13.60
N ALA A 31 -5.53 4.60 -13.33
CA ALA A 31 -4.85 4.14 -12.11
C ALA A 31 -3.48 4.79 -11.85
N LYS A 32 -2.75 5.20 -12.90
CA LYS A 32 -1.48 5.93 -12.77
C LYS A 32 -1.67 7.32 -12.14
N THR A 33 -2.72 8.05 -12.53
CA THR A 33 -3.08 9.36 -11.96
C THR A 33 -3.36 9.24 -10.46
N LYS A 34 -4.11 8.20 -10.06
CA LYS A 34 -4.45 7.92 -8.65
C LYS A 34 -3.22 7.55 -7.81
N LEU A 35 -2.31 6.76 -8.38
CA LEU A 35 -1.01 6.46 -7.77
C LEU A 35 -0.15 7.73 -7.62
N GLY A 36 -0.08 8.55 -8.68
CA GLY A 36 0.63 9.83 -8.68
C GLY A 36 0.11 10.77 -7.60
N ASN A 37 -1.21 10.93 -7.50
CA ASN A 37 -1.84 11.73 -6.44
C ASN A 37 -1.44 11.24 -5.05
N ARG A 38 -1.61 9.95 -4.74
CA ARG A 38 -1.30 9.43 -3.39
C ARG A 38 0.18 9.60 -3.05
N LYS A 39 1.09 9.34 -4.00
CA LYS A 39 2.53 9.54 -3.78
C LYS A 39 2.87 11.00 -3.51
N CYS A 40 2.26 11.94 -4.22
CA CYS A 40 2.49 13.36 -4.00
C CYS A 40 1.92 13.83 -2.65
N GLU A 41 0.72 13.40 -2.27
CA GLU A 41 0.14 13.70 -0.94
C GLU A 41 1.03 13.22 0.20
N LEU A 42 1.54 11.98 0.09
CA LEU A 42 2.45 11.42 1.08
C LEU A 42 3.77 12.19 1.13
N LEU A 43 4.38 12.47 -0.03
CA LEU A 43 5.64 13.22 -0.10
C LEU A 43 5.51 14.63 0.49
N LEU A 44 4.46 15.37 0.14
CA LEU A 44 4.27 16.73 0.64
C LEU A 44 3.99 16.74 2.15
N ARG A 45 3.27 15.73 2.67
CA ARG A 45 3.13 15.52 4.12
C ARG A 45 4.49 15.29 4.79
N GLU A 46 5.33 14.42 4.26
CA GLU A 46 6.68 14.18 4.80
C GLU A 46 7.51 15.47 4.76
N LEU A 47 7.54 16.16 3.63
CA LEU A 47 8.24 17.43 3.45
C LEU A 47 7.82 18.46 4.51
N GLU A 48 6.51 18.65 4.73
CA GLU A 48 6.02 19.61 5.70
C GLU A 48 6.41 19.27 7.14
N ILE A 49 6.31 17.99 7.53
CA ILE A 49 6.70 17.53 8.88
C ILE A 49 8.19 17.82 9.12
N TRP A 50 9.05 17.36 8.21
CA TRP A 50 10.48 17.41 8.42
C TRP A 50 11.08 18.79 8.19
N ALA A 51 10.57 19.56 7.23
CA ALA A 51 10.99 20.96 7.03
C ALA A 51 10.58 21.85 8.22
N SER A 52 9.42 21.62 8.81
CA SER A 52 9.01 22.35 10.03
C SER A 52 9.94 22.06 11.21
N LEU A 53 10.34 20.80 11.39
CA LEU A 53 11.31 20.42 12.43
C LEU A 53 12.71 20.97 12.14
N ALA A 54 13.16 20.93 10.89
CA ALA A 54 14.43 21.50 10.46
C ALA A 54 14.49 23.02 10.69
N GLN A 55 13.37 23.73 10.54
CA GLN A 55 13.29 25.16 10.86
C GLN A 55 13.49 25.44 12.35
N VAL A 56 12.85 24.65 13.21
CA VAL A 56 12.94 24.83 14.66
C VAL A 56 14.31 24.41 15.22
N VAL A 57 14.85 23.28 14.75
CA VAL A 57 16.06 22.66 15.31
C VAL A 57 17.33 23.05 14.55
N GLY A 58 17.29 23.04 13.22
CA GLY A 58 18.46 23.25 12.36
C GLY A 58 18.60 24.65 11.79
N HIS A 59 17.70 25.58 12.15
CA HIS A 59 17.64 26.93 11.56
C HIS A 59 17.56 26.93 10.02
N HIS A 60 17.01 25.85 9.45
CA HIS A 60 16.79 25.74 8.02
C HIS A 60 15.50 26.47 7.64
N GLU A 61 15.56 27.40 6.70
CA GLU A 61 14.36 28.15 6.29
C GLU A 61 13.32 27.21 5.67
N TYR A 62 12.08 27.29 6.14
CA TYR A 62 10.99 26.49 5.60
C TYR A 62 10.65 26.96 4.17
N PRO A 63 10.65 26.08 3.15
CA PRO A 63 10.50 26.45 1.74
C PRO A 63 9.05 26.77 1.36
N GLU A 64 8.44 27.78 1.99
CA GLU A 64 7.00 28.10 1.91
C GLU A 64 6.50 28.28 0.47
N SER A 65 7.21 29.07 -0.33
CA SER A 65 6.78 29.39 -1.70
C SER A 65 6.74 28.15 -2.60
N GLU A 66 7.73 27.26 -2.46
CA GLU A 66 7.77 26.02 -3.23
C GLU A 66 6.73 25.03 -2.71
N VAL A 67 6.61 24.82 -1.41
CA VAL A 67 5.56 23.94 -0.84
C VAL A 67 4.17 24.37 -1.30
N GLN A 68 3.87 25.68 -1.25
CA GLN A 68 2.59 26.22 -1.72
C GLN A 68 2.40 25.96 -3.23
N ARG A 69 3.44 26.12 -4.04
CA ARG A 69 3.39 25.86 -5.49
C ARG A 69 3.15 24.38 -5.79
N LEU A 70 3.82 23.48 -5.07
CA LEU A 70 3.66 22.03 -5.23
C LEU A 70 2.27 21.57 -4.81
N TRP A 71 1.73 22.07 -3.69
CA TRP A 71 0.34 21.78 -3.30
C TRP A 71 -0.67 22.28 -4.34
N ARG A 72 -0.48 23.47 -4.92
CA ARG A 72 -1.34 23.96 -6.01
C ARG A 72 -1.33 23.03 -7.22
N LEU A 73 -0.18 22.45 -7.57
CA LEU A 73 -0.09 21.45 -8.64
C LEU A 73 -0.84 20.16 -8.28
N VAL A 74 -0.71 19.66 -7.05
CA VAL A 74 -1.47 18.47 -6.61
C VAL A 74 -2.97 18.75 -6.67
N LEU A 75 -3.43 19.84 -6.06
CA LEU A 75 -4.85 20.22 -5.99
C LEU A 75 -5.46 20.51 -7.37
N LEU A 76 -4.68 21.07 -8.31
CA LEU A 76 -5.11 21.23 -9.69
C LEU A 76 -5.51 19.88 -10.31
N ASN A 77 -4.70 18.85 -10.08
CA ASN A 77 -4.96 17.51 -10.60
C ASN A 77 -6.00 16.72 -9.79
N GLN A 78 -6.43 17.24 -8.63
CA GLN A 78 -7.58 16.73 -7.86
C GLN A 78 -8.94 17.22 -8.38
N PHE A 79 -8.96 17.96 -9.49
CA PHE A 79 -10.21 18.32 -10.15
C PHE A 79 -11.04 17.07 -10.47
N HIS A 80 -12.36 17.20 -10.35
CA HIS A 80 -13.29 16.07 -10.39
C HIS A 80 -13.40 15.37 -11.76
N ASP A 81 -12.76 15.90 -12.81
CA ASP A 81 -12.60 15.18 -14.08
C ASP A 81 -11.17 14.70 -14.35
N THR A 82 -10.19 15.20 -13.60
CA THR A 82 -8.79 14.80 -13.74
C THR A 82 -8.50 13.60 -12.86
N LEU A 83 -8.71 13.70 -11.55
CA LEU A 83 -8.41 12.59 -10.62
C LEU A 83 -9.32 11.38 -10.85
N PRO A 84 -10.63 11.54 -11.07
CA PRO A 84 -11.54 10.42 -11.40
C PRO A 84 -11.21 9.72 -12.71
N GLY A 85 -10.44 10.35 -13.62
CA GLY A 85 -10.02 9.71 -14.86
C GLY A 85 -11.09 9.79 -15.96
N SER A 86 -11.77 10.93 -16.06
CA SER A 86 -12.85 11.22 -17.00
C SER A 86 -12.57 12.31 -18.06
N SER A 87 -11.38 12.92 -18.06
CA SER A 87 -10.90 13.84 -19.10
C SER A 87 -10.32 13.14 -20.34
N ILE A 88 -9.96 13.92 -21.36
CA ILE A 88 -9.24 13.47 -22.56
C ILE A 88 -7.76 13.13 -22.26
N GLY A 89 -7.11 12.43 -23.20
CA GLY A 89 -5.73 11.94 -23.05
C GLY A 89 -4.71 13.00 -22.65
N ASP A 90 -4.73 14.17 -23.29
CA ASP A 90 -3.73 15.23 -23.06
C ASP A 90 -3.74 15.75 -21.61
N VAL A 91 -4.90 15.76 -20.96
CA VAL A 91 -5.03 16.15 -19.54
C VAL A 91 -4.21 15.21 -18.64
N TYR A 92 -4.14 13.92 -18.96
CA TYR A 92 -3.34 12.97 -18.17
C TYR A 92 -1.85 13.05 -18.49
N VAL A 93 -1.48 13.39 -19.73
CA VAL A 93 -0.07 13.68 -20.04
C VAL A 93 0.40 14.87 -19.21
N ASP A 94 -0.44 15.90 -19.06
CA ASP A 94 -0.14 17.06 -18.22
C ASP A 94 -0.11 16.69 -16.73
N ALA A 95 -1.10 15.92 -16.25
CA ALA A 95 -1.14 15.47 -14.86
C ALA A 95 0.08 14.61 -14.49
N GLU A 96 0.50 13.69 -15.36
CA GLU A 96 1.71 12.88 -15.17
C GLU A 96 2.97 13.76 -15.09
N ARG A 97 3.08 14.83 -15.91
CA ARG A 97 4.19 15.79 -15.81
C ARG A 97 4.15 16.58 -14.50
N HIS A 98 2.98 17.05 -14.08
CA HIS A 98 2.83 17.75 -12.80
C HIS A 98 3.23 16.88 -11.61
N TYR A 99 2.76 15.62 -11.56
CA TYR A 99 3.14 14.71 -10.48
C TYR A 99 4.65 14.40 -10.50
N ALA A 100 5.25 14.19 -11.67
CA ALA A 100 6.69 13.98 -11.78
C ALA A 100 7.49 15.20 -11.27
N GLU A 101 7.01 16.42 -11.53
CA GLU A 101 7.62 17.64 -11.01
C GLU A 101 7.50 17.73 -9.49
N VAL A 102 6.31 17.47 -8.93
CA VAL A 102 6.08 17.47 -7.48
C VAL A 102 6.98 16.45 -6.79
N LEU A 103 7.09 15.24 -7.34
CA LEU A 103 7.97 14.22 -6.81
C LEU A 103 9.44 14.65 -6.84
N ARG A 104 9.92 15.16 -7.98
CA ARG A 104 11.33 15.57 -8.13
C ARG A 104 11.69 16.76 -7.23
N VAL A 105 10.90 17.83 -7.25
CA VAL A 105 11.18 19.05 -6.47
C VAL A 105 10.93 18.80 -4.99
N GLY A 106 9.83 18.14 -4.64
CA GLY A 106 9.47 17.83 -3.27
C GLY A 106 10.49 16.91 -2.59
N SER A 107 11.00 15.88 -3.29
CA SER A 107 12.08 15.03 -2.76
C SER A 107 13.35 15.84 -2.53
N GLY A 108 13.75 16.69 -3.47
CA GLY A 108 14.95 17.52 -3.28
C GLY A 108 14.85 18.52 -2.11
N LEU A 109 13.66 19.05 -1.83
CA LEU A 109 13.42 19.90 -0.65
C LEU A 109 13.39 19.07 0.64
N LEU A 110 12.82 17.87 0.59
CA LEU A 110 12.79 16.96 1.73
C LEU A 110 14.22 16.55 2.11
N ASP A 111 15.05 16.19 1.15
CA ASP A 111 16.45 15.83 1.37
C ASP A 111 17.22 16.98 2.03
N GLN A 112 17.04 18.22 1.57
CA GLN A 112 17.64 19.42 2.19
C GLN A 112 17.22 19.60 3.65
N ALA A 113 15.92 19.44 3.94
CA ALA A 113 15.39 19.54 5.30
C ALA A 113 15.94 18.44 6.21
N LEU A 114 15.98 17.19 5.72
CA LEU A 114 16.52 16.05 6.47
C LEU A 114 18.03 16.22 6.74
N THR A 115 18.82 16.65 5.75
CA THR A 115 20.25 16.94 5.94
C THR A 115 20.46 18.01 7.00
N ALA A 116 19.78 19.16 6.90
CA ALA A 116 19.93 20.23 7.88
C ALA A 116 19.52 19.81 9.31
N LEU A 117 18.49 18.99 9.41
CA LEU A 117 18.03 18.44 10.69
C LEU A 117 19.07 17.48 11.30
N LEU A 118 19.65 16.59 10.49
CA LEU A 118 20.71 15.68 10.96
C LEU A 118 21.98 16.43 11.36
N ASP A 119 22.41 17.42 10.58
CA ASP A 119 23.59 18.24 10.90
C ASP A 119 23.43 18.95 12.26
N ALA A 120 22.24 19.49 12.52
CA ALA A 120 21.93 20.13 13.78
C ALA A 120 21.89 19.15 14.96
N LEU A 121 21.22 18.01 14.79
CA LEU A 121 21.10 16.99 15.84
C LEU A 121 22.46 16.38 16.21
N PHE A 122 23.30 16.06 15.22
CA PHE A 122 24.60 15.43 15.48
C PHE A 122 25.66 16.41 15.97
N SER A 123 25.48 17.71 15.74
CA SER A 123 26.27 18.74 16.42
C SER A 123 25.98 18.77 17.92
N LEU A 124 24.73 18.50 18.32
CA LEU A 124 24.29 18.48 19.73
C LEU A 124 24.58 17.16 20.44
N TYR A 125 24.54 16.03 19.70
CA TYR A 125 24.75 14.69 20.24
C TYR A 125 25.71 13.91 19.34
N PRO A 126 27.02 13.91 19.63
CA PRO A 126 27.98 13.11 18.89
C PRO A 126 27.62 11.63 18.99
N ARG A 127 27.17 11.04 17.89
CA ARG A 127 26.89 9.62 17.76
C ARG A 127 28.04 8.91 17.01
N LYS A 128 28.01 7.59 16.93
CA LYS A 128 29.00 6.84 16.13
C LYS A 128 28.66 7.04 14.65
N ARG A 129 29.63 7.54 13.87
CA ARG A 129 29.53 7.57 12.41
C ARG A 129 29.80 6.19 11.84
N VAL A 130 29.30 5.97 10.63
CA VAL A 130 29.43 4.71 9.90
C VAL A 130 30.40 4.95 8.75
N LYS A 131 31.40 4.10 8.57
CA LYS A 131 32.32 4.19 7.42
C LYS A 131 31.71 3.61 6.16
N ARG A 132 31.93 4.31 5.05
CA ARG A 132 31.66 3.84 3.70
C ARG A 132 32.81 2.94 3.23
N ALA A 133 32.47 1.77 2.70
CA ALA A 133 33.46 0.77 2.26
C ALA A 133 34.33 1.23 1.09
N GLU A 134 33.84 2.14 0.26
CA GLU A 134 34.51 2.56 -0.98
C GLU A 134 35.66 3.56 -0.73
N ASP A 135 35.51 4.45 0.25
CA ASP A 135 36.41 5.59 0.46
C ASP A 135 36.73 5.88 1.93
N ASP A 136 36.31 5.01 2.86
CA ASP A 136 36.43 5.19 4.31
C ASP A 136 35.80 6.50 4.85
N SER A 137 34.95 7.16 4.05
CA SER A 137 34.24 8.36 4.49
C SER A 137 33.25 8.02 5.59
N GLU A 138 33.20 8.85 6.62
CA GLU A 138 32.29 8.67 7.75
C GLU A 138 30.98 9.43 7.50
N ILE A 139 29.87 8.69 7.44
CA ILE A 139 28.53 9.26 7.26
C ILE A 139 27.64 8.99 8.46
N TRP A 140 26.55 9.75 8.52
CA TRP A 140 25.45 9.49 9.44
C TRP A 140 24.34 8.73 8.73
N VAL A 141 23.74 7.78 9.46
CA VAL A 141 22.52 7.10 9.02
C VAL A 141 21.49 7.22 10.14
N ALA A 142 20.27 7.59 9.80
CA ALA A 142 19.19 7.80 10.75
C ALA A 142 17.88 7.20 10.24
N SER A 143 17.08 6.70 11.17
CA SER A 143 15.72 6.22 10.94
C SER A 143 14.72 7.28 11.35
N PHE A 144 13.79 7.60 10.45
CA PHE A 144 12.76 8.62 10.65
C PHE A 144 11.38 7.94 10.77
N ASN A 145 10.59 8.32 11.77
CA ASN A 145 9.20 7.91 11.90
C ASN A 145 8.28 9.13 11.88
N SER A 146 7.64 9.38 10.74
CA SER A 146 6.69 10.48 10.61
C SER A 146 5.28 10.18 11.12
N LEU A 147 5.02 8.95 11.61
CA LEU A 147 3.71 8.56 12.12
C LEU A 147 3.52 9.07 13.55
N GLY A 148 2.27 9.27 13.95
CA GLY A 148 1.93 9.77 15.30
C GLY A 148 2.06 8.73 16.42
N TRP A 149 2.54 7.53 16.11
CA TRP A 149 2.70 6.44 17.07
C TRP A 149 4.07 5.79 16.92
N THR A 150 4.47 5.12 17.98
CA THR A 150 5.75 4.43 18.07
C THR A 150 5.79 3.23 17.13
N ARG A 151 6.87 3.09 16.37
CA ARG A 151 7.15 1.93 15.53
C ARG A 151 8.16 1.01 16.24
N GLY A 152 7.90 -0.29 16.21
CA GLY A 152 8.76 -1.30 16.83
C GLY A 152 9.72 -1.93 15.81
N ALA A 153 10.28 -3.09 16.17
CA ALA A 153 11.06 -3.90 15.25
C ALA A 153 10.23 -4.26 14.01
N GLU A 154 10.72 -3.89 12.84
CA GLU A 154 10.07 -4.20 11.57
C GLU A 154 11.08 -4.27 10.43
N ALA A 155 10.65 -4.92 9.36
CA ALA A 155 11.35 -4.90 8.09
C ALA A 155 10.95 -3.64 7.32
N VAL A 156 11.94 -2.83 6.94
CA VAL A 156 11.75 -1.57 6.21
C VAL A 156 12.27 -1.67 4.80
N ASP A 157 11.55 -1.03 3.88
CA ASP A 157 11.98 -0.87 2.49
C ASP A 157 13.09 0.19 2.43
N VAL A 158 14.26 -0.19 1.93
CA VAL A 158 15.45 0.65 1.81
C VAL A 158 15.86 0.85 0.35
N SER A 159 14.97 0.57 -0.61
CA SER A 159 15.28 0.64 -2.04
C SER A 159 15.69 2.04 -2.52
N ASN A 160 15.25 3.09 -1.82
CA ASN A 160 15.59 4.48 -2.14
C ASN A 160 16.82 4.98 -1.38
N SER A 161 17.44 4.15 -0.55
CA SER A 161 18.64 4.48 0.21
C SER A 161 19.86 4.09 -0.62
N GLU A 162 20.30 4.98 -1.52
CA GLU A 162 21.50 4.74 -2.33
C GLU A 162 22.69 4.35 -1.44
N GLY A 163 23.34 3.24 -1.80
CA GLY A 163 24.56 2.79 -1.13
C GLY A 163 24.37 2.18 0.25
N ILE A 164 23.15 1.86 0.71
CA ILE A 164 22.97 1.26 2.05
C ILE A 164 23.79 -0.03 2.23
N ALA A 165 23.97 -0.79 1.15
CA ALA A 165 24.82 -1.98 1.07
C ALA A 165 26.33 -1.70 1.20
N THR A 166 26.76 -0.45 1.01
CA THR A 166 28.17 -0.04 1.00
C THR A 166 28.69 0.42 2.38
N TYR A 167 27.89 0.26 3.44
CA TYR A 167 28.20 0.72 4.79
C TYR A 167 28.40 -0.43 5.78
N PRO A 168 29.57 -1.08 5.81
CA PRO A 168 29.83 -2.26 6.64
C PRO A 168 29.64 -1.99 8.15
N ASP A 169 29.86 -0.75 8.61
CA ASP A 169 29.69 -0.37 10.03
C ASP A 169 28.22 -0.24 10.48
N LEU A 170 27.25 -0.23 9.56
CA LEU A 170 25.81 -0.32 9.88
C LEU A 170 25.42 -1.72 10.35
N PHE A 171 26.24 -2.70 10.00
CA PHE A 171 26.04 -4.11 10.23
C PHE A 171 26.97 -4.54 11.37
N GLN A 172 26.42 -5.15 12.42
CA GLN A 172 27.28 -5.93 13.32
C GLN A 172 27.70 -7.23 12.61
N ASP A 173 28.85 -7.82 12.99
CA ASP A 173 29.36 -9.05 12.39
C ASP A 173 28.23 -10.09 12.15
N ASP A 174 28.15 -10.64 10.94
CA ASP A 174 27.14 -11.61 10.45
C ASP A 174 25.68 -11.10 10.20
N GLU A 175 25.48 -9.87 9.73
CA GLU A 175 24.16 -9.32 9.33
C GLU A 175 23.91 -9.32 7.80
N ILE A 176 22.64 -9.48 7.40
CA ILE A 176 22.23 -9.71 6.00
C ILE A 176 21.34 -8.56 5.53
N LEU A 177 21.87 -7.71 4.67
CA LEU A 177 21.06 -6.98 3.69
C LEU A 177 20.58 -7.99 2.66
N GLN A 178 19.27 -8.03 2.42
CA GLN A 178 18.72 -8.91 1.40
C GLN A 178 18.31 -8.09 0.18
N GLU A 179 19.22 -8.09 -0.80
CA GLU A 179 19.00 -7.54 -2.13
C GLU A 179 18.92 -8.69 -3.12
N ASP A 180 17.84 -8.71 -3.90
CA ASP A 180 17.72 -9.59 -5.05
C ASP A 180 17.24 -8.76 -6.25
N SER A 181 17.90 -8.94 -7.39
CA SER A 181 17.64 -8.20 -8.62
C SER A 181 16.24 -8.48 -9.20
N ASP A 182 15.64 -9.62 -8.84
CA ASP A 182 14.30 -10.03 -9.26
C ASP A 182 13.19 -9.62 -8.28
N CYS A 183 13.52 -8.92 -7.19
CA CYS A 183 12.55 -8.39 -6.23
C CYS A 183 12.41 -6.87 -6.37
N PRO A 184 11.19 -6.30 -6.35
CA PRO A 184 10.98 -4.87 -6.59
C PRO A 184 11.45 -3.95 -5.45
N LYS A 185 11.89 -4.51 -4.31
CA LYS A 185 12.26 -3.75 -3.12
C LYS A 185 13.51 -4.35 -2.47
N SER A 186 14.42 -3.54 -1.96
CA SER A 186 15.47 -3.93 -1.00
C SER A 186 14.93 -3.77 0.42
N VAL A 187 15.18 -4.73 1.31
CA VAL A 187 14.62 -4.72 2.67
C VAL A 187 15.71 -4.96 3.72
N ALA A 188 15.64 -4.19 4.80
CA ALA A 188 16.49 -4.34 5.98
C ALA A 188 15.63 -4.49 7.25
N LEU A 189 16.15 -5.16 8.28
CA LEU A 189 15.50 -5.21 9.59
C LEU A 189 16.04 -4.08 10.46
N LEU A 190 15.13 -3.31 11.05
CA LEU A 190 15.46 -2.41 12.15
C LEU A 190 15.45 -3.19 13.48
N PRO A 191 16.42 -2.95 14.39
CA PRO A 191 16.45 -3.55 15.71
C PRO A 191 15.19 -3.26 16.49
N ALA A 192 14.96 -4.08 17.51
CA ALA A 192 14.01 -3.77 18.56
C ALA A 192 14.42 -2.48 19.29
N GLY A 193 13.86 -1.38 18.83
CA GLY A 193 13.91 -0.06 19.42
C GLY A 193 12.59 0.61 19.09
N THR A 194 11.95 1.21 20.09
CA THR A 194 10.66 1.88 19.90
C THR A 194 10.95 3.26 19.30
N LEU A 195 10.98 3.37 17.97
CA LEU A 195 11.12 4.64 17.29
C LEU A 195 9.85 5.45 17.54
N ALA A 196 9.94 6.44 18.43
CA ALA A 196 8.80 7.24 18.87
C ALA A 196 8.05 7.88 17.68
N GLY A 197 6.78 8.22 17.89
CA GLY A 197 6.01 8.94 16.89
C GLY A 197 6.62 10.32 16.62
N ILE A 198 6.76 10.70 15.35
CA ILE A 198 7.51 11.90 14.91
C ILE A 198 8.93 11.87 15.50
N GLY A 199 9.56 10.70 15.43
CA GLY A 199 10.85 10.40 16.05
C GLY A 199 11.98 10.26 15.04
N ILE A 200 13.21 10.56 15.49
CA ILE A 200 14.44 10.41 14.74
C ILE A 200 15.44 9.70 15.65
N GLU A 201 15.97 8.57 15.19
CA GLU A 201 17.00 7.84 15.92
C GLU A 201 18.16 7.49 14.96
N PRO A 202 19.41 7.40 15.44
CA PRO A 202 20.48 6.81 14.66
C PRO A 202 20.05 5.44 14.14
N ALA A 203 20.23 5.20 12.85
CA ALA A 203 19.91 3.92 12.27
C ALA A 203 20.90 2.89 12.80
N CYS A 204 20.38 1.85 13.43
CA CYS A 204 21.06 0.59 13.59
C CYS A 204 20.29 -0.40 12.73
N LEU A 205 20.97 -1.27 12.01
CA LEU A 205 20.33 -2.45 11.42
C LEU A 205 20.46 -3.60 12.43
N ALA A 206 19.61 -4.60 12.30
CA ALA A 206 19.64 -5.74 13.20
C ALA A 206 19.58 -7.07 12.49
N LYS A 207 20.30 -8.02 13.06
CA LYS A 207 20.09 -9.44 12.79
C LYS A 207 18.70 -9.89 13.26
N PRO A 208 18.00 -10.73 12.48
CA PRO A 208 16.84 -11.44 13.00
C PRO A 208 17.28 -12.34 14.17
N GLN A 209 16.77 -12.06 15.38
CA GLN A 209 17.10 -12.81 16.61
C GLN A 209 16.71 -14.30 16.51
N HIS A 210 15.74 -14.61 15.64
CA HIS A 210 15.36 -15.97 15.28
C HIS A 210 15.31 -16.11 13.76
N LEU A 211 16.17 -16.99 13.22
CA LEU A 211 16.11 -17.48 11.84
C LEU A 211 14.91 -18.43 11.72
N THR A 212 13.70 -17.92 11.82
CA THR A 212 12.51 -18.69 11.43
C THR A 212 12.62 -18.94 9.93
N GLU A 213 12.48 -20.20 9.51
CA GLU A 213 12.34 -20.51 8.09
C GLU A 213 11.06 -19.83 7.57
N LEU A 214 11.24 -18.72 6.86
CA LEU A 214 10.13 -17.90 6.34
C LEU A 214 9.40 -18.59 5.20
N LEU A 215 10.03 -19.54 4.52
CA LEU A 215 9.48 -20.24 3.38
C LEU A 215 9.87 -21.72 3.40
N THR A 216 8.86 -22.59 3.43
CA THR A 216 9.01 -24.02 3.12
C THR A 216 8.33 -24.30 1.77
N GLU A 217 8.94 -25.12 0.92
CA GLU A 217 8.37 -25.55 -0.36
C GLU A 217 7.98 -27.03 -0.29
N SER A 218 6.83 -27.37 -0.87
CA SER A 218 6.35 -28.75 -1.03
C SER A 218 5.90 -28.99 -2.47
N GLU A 219 5.57 -30.22 -2.83
CA GLU A 219 4.99 -30.52 -4.15
C GLU A 219 3.69 -29.73 -4.41
N SER A 220 2.87 -29.53 -3.38
CA SER A 220 1.58 -28.85 -3.48
C SER A 220 1.66 -27.32 -3.52
N GLY A 221 2.76 -26.71 -3.08
CA GLY A 221 2.90 -25.26 -3.06
C GLY A 221 3.97 -24.76 -2.09
N PHE A 222 3.69 -23.61 -1.48
CA PHE A 222 4.61 -22.86 -0.64
C PHE A 222 3.95 -22.50 0.68
N VAL A 223 4.69 -22.56 1.77
CA VAL A 223 4.24 -22.10 3.08
C VAL A 223 5.11 -20.94 3.53
N LEU A 224 4.51 -19.75 3.61
CA LEU A 224 5.12 -18.52 4.08
C LEU A 224 4.79 -18.31 5.56
N ARG A 225 5.81 -18.13 6.41
CA ARG A 225 5.65 -17.99 7.87
C ARG A 225 6.30 -16.72 8.39
N SER A 226 5.60 -16.07 9.30
CA SER A 226 6.11 -15.01 10.18
C SER A 226 5.77 -15.39 11.62
N SER A 227 6.21 -14.58 12.58
CA SER A 227 5.81 -14.73 13.98
C SER A 227 4.29 -14.63 14.16
N TYR A 228 3.59 -13.85 13.34
CA TYR A 228 2.16 -13.56 13.53
C TYR A 228 1.22 -14.20 12.51
N LEU A 229 1.73 -14.74 11.41
CA LEU A 229 0.91 -15.31 10.34
C LEU A 229 1.59 -16.52 9.69
N THR A 230 0.77 -17.48 9.29
CA THR A 230 1.14 -18.57 8.37
C THR A 230 0.22 -18.52 7.15
N ALA A 231 0.81 -18.40 5.95
CA ALA A 231 0.09 -18.39 4.69
C ALA A 231 0.51 -19.57 3.81
N GLU A 232 -0.46 -20.25 3.20
CA GLU A 232 -0.22 -21.31 2.24
C GLU A 232 -0.59 -20.82 0.84
N ILE A 233 0.37 -20.92 -0.09
CA ILE A 233 0.24 -20.43 -1.47
C ILE A 233 0.38 -21.63 -2.41
N SER A 234 -0.59 -21.81 -3.31
CA SER A 234 -0.50 -22.86 -4.33
C SER A 234 0.59 -22.53 -5.35
N ARG A 235 1.04 -23.52 -6.14
CA ARG A 235 1.94 -23.27 -7.30
C ARG A 235 1.34 -22.34 -8.36
N ARG A 236 0.04 -22.02 -8.25
CA ARG A 236 -0.67 -21.07 -9.11
C ARG A 236 -0.71 -19.64 -8.55
N GLY A 237 -0.10 -19.38 -7.39
CA GLY A 237 -0.12 -18.08 -6.72
C GLY A 237 -1.40 -17.79 -5.93
N GLN A 238 -2.27 -18.78 -5.76
CA GLN A 238 -3.51 -18.61 -5.00
C GLN A 238 -3.27 -18.83 -3.50
N LEU A 239 -3.87 -18.00 -2.66
CA LEU A 239 -3.80 -18.12 -1.20
C LEU A 239 -4.82 -19.15 -0.73
N THR A 240 -4.37 -20.36 -0.39
CA THR A 240 -5.26 -21.48 -0.02
C THR A 240 -5.62 -21.51 1.45
N SER A 241 -4.77 -20.93 2.29
CA SER A 241 -5.00 -20.80 3.74
C SER A 241 -4.24 -19.58 4.26
N LEU A 242 -4.83 -18.90 5.23
CA LEU A 242 -4.18 -17.86 6.03
C LEU A 242 -4.57 -18.07 7.49
N ARG A 243 -3.60 -18.22 8.40
CA ARG A 243 -3.83 -18.51 9.82
C ARG A 243 -2.97 -17.62 10.70
N ALA A 244 -3.41 -17.41 11.94
CA ALA A 244 -2.62 -16.74 12.95
C ALA A 244 -1.35 -17.55 13.26
N GLY A 245 -0.25 -16.84 13.50
CA GLY A 245 1.05 -17.41 13.84
C GLY A 245 1.25 -17.56 15.36
N PRO A 246 2.36 -18.19 15.78
CA PRO A 246 2.60 -18.55 17.18
C PRO A 246 2.77 -17.36 18.14
N ALA A 247 3.14 -16.19 17.63
CA ALA A 247 3.26 -14.96 18.43
C ALA A 247 1.92 -14.20 18.54
N ASP A 248 0.84 -14.69 17.92
CA ASP A 248 -0.48 -14.16 18.20
C ASP A 248 -0.94 -14.63 19.58
N THR A 249 -1.18 -13.66 20.47
CA THR A 249 -1.52 -13.91 21.88
C THR A 249 -2.97 -14.37 22.07
N ARG A 250 -3.76 -14.39 20.99
CA ARG A 250 -5.17 -14.77 21.04
C ARG A 250 -5.36 -16.24 20.71
N GLU A 251 -5.48 -17.06 21.75
CA GLU A 251 -5.69 -18.52 21.59
C GLU A 251 -6.94 -18.87 20.78
N ASP A 252 -7.97 -18.03 20.84
CA ASP A 252 -9.25 -18.25 20.17
C ASP A 252 -9.19 -18.15 18.64
N VAL A 253 -8.10 -17.60 18.09
CA VAL A 253 -7.88 -17.51 16.63
C VAL A 253 -6.80 -18.46 16.10
N LEU A 254 -6.03 -19.14 16.97
CA LEU A 254 -4.87 -19.97 16.58
C LEU A 254 -5.21 -21.22 15.75
N GLY A 255 -6.49 -21.53 15.55
CA GLY A 255 -6.95 -22.64 14.69
C GLY A 255 -7.88 -22.20 13.54
N ILE A 256 -8.14 -20.90 13.39
CA ILE A 256 -9.08 -20.39 12.40
C ILE A 256 -8.32 -20.08 11.11
N ASP A 257 -8.80 -20.64 10.01
CA ASP A 257 -8.41 -20.19 8.68
C ASP A 257 -9.24 -18.95 8.29
N PHE A 258 -8.54 -17.87 7.99
CA PHE A 258 -9.12 -16.61 7.54
C PHE A 258 -9.63 -16.70 6.10
N ILE A 259 -9.19 -17.69 5.31
CA ILE A 259 -9.66 -17.93 3.94
C ILE A 259 -10.89 -18.84 3.95
N ALA A 260 -11.86 -18.52 3.10
CA ALA A 260 -13.08 -19.30 3.00
C ALA A 260 -12.80 -20.73 2.52
N LYS A 261 -13.50 -21.70 3.12
CA LYS A 261 -13.35 -23.11 2.78
C LYS A 261 -13.69 -23.36 1.30
N HIS A 262 -12.81 -24.04 0.59
CA HIS A 262 -12.94 -24.34 -0.86
C HIS A 262 -12.95 -23.12 -1.79
N ALA A 263 -12.59 -21.94 -1.32
CA ALA A 263 -12.53 -20.72 -2.12
C ALA A 263 -11.20 -19.98 -1.82
N PRO A 264 -10.14 -20.20 -2.62
CA PRO A 264 -8.85 -19.60 -2.34
C PRO A 264 -8.91 -18.07 -2.53
N GLY A 265 -8.04 -17.36 -1.83
CA GLY A 265 -7.77 -15.94 -2.03
C GLY A 265 -6.73 -15.67 -3.13
N ASN A 266 -6.48 -14.38 -3.39
CA ASN A 266 -5.66 -13.91 -4.49
C ASN A 266 -6.09 -14.48 -5.85
N VAL A 267 -7.39 -14.51 -6.11
CA VAL A 267 -7.94 -14.95 -7.39
C VAL A 267 -8.00 -13.76 -8.32
N ILE A 268 -7.06 -13.71 -9.26
CA ILE A 268 -7.05 -12.71 -10.32
C ILE A 268 -8.18 -13.04 -11.31
N VAL A 269 -8.97 -12.04 -11.70
CA VAL A 269 -10.09 -12.21 -12.64
C VAL A 269 -10.12 -11.02 -13.60
N THR A 270 -10.31 -11.30 -14.89
CA THR A 270 -10.53 -10.27 -15.90
C THR A 270 -12.00 -10.30 -16.32
N HIS A 271 -12.67 -9.17 -16.23
CA HIS A 271 -14.07 -9.02 -16.64
C HIS A 271 -14.19 -8.20 -17.91
N ASP A 272 -15.28 -8.41 -18.63
CA ASP A 272 -15.68 -7.56 -19.76
C ASP A 272 -16.25 -6.25 -19.21
N ASP A 273 -15.66 -5.12 -19.60
CA ASP A 273 -16.08 -3.80 -19.11
C ASP A 273 -16.53 -2.94 -20.29
N THR A 274 -17.83 -3.02 -20.56
CA THR A 274 -18.53 -2.31 -21.64
C THR A 274 -19.75 -1.64 -21.03
N PRO A 275 -19.60 -0.47 -20.38
CA PRO A 275 -20.71 0.22 -19.73
C PRO A 275 -21.74 0.71 -20.76
N LEU A 276 -22.92 1.11 -20.27
CA LEU A 276 -24.04 1.50 -21.14
C LEU A 276 -23.83 2.85 -21.83
N PHE A 277 -23.28 3.84 -21.12
CA PHE A 277 -23.24 5.24 -21.59
C PHE A 277 -21.83 5.83 -21.62
N TRP A 278 -21.05 5.74 -20.53
CA TRP A 278 -19.81 6.50 -20.38
C TRP A 278 -18.60 5.60 -20.05
N ASP A 279 -17.84 5.20 -21.08
CA ASP A 279 -16.70 4.26 -21.00
C ASP A 279 -15.68 4.55 -19.86
N ALA A 280 -15.39 5.83 -19.56
CA ALA A 280 -14.38 6.20 -18.55
C ALA A 280 -14.96 6.49 -17.16
N TRP A 281 -16.28 6.67 -17.06
CA TRP A 281 -16.96 6.97 -15.80
C TRP A 281 -17.60 5.73 -15.20
N ASP A 282 -18.27 4.92 -16.02
CA ASP A 282 -19.11 3.85 -15.54
C ASP A 282 -18.42 2.49 -15.61
N THR A 283 -18.81 1.65 -14.66
CA THR A 283 -18.77 0.20 -14.77
C THR A 283 -20.09 -0.30 -14.20
N GLU A 284 -20.55 -1.44 -14.69
CA GLU A 284 -21.91 -1.92 -14.46
C GLU A 284 -21.90 -3.23 -13.68
N TYR A 285 -22.91 -3.47 -12.84
CA TYR A 285 -22.94 -4.67 -12.00
C TYR A 285 -22.88 -5.98 -12.83
N PHE A 286 -23.49 -5.98 -14.03
CA PHE A 286 -23.53 -7.12 -14.93
C PHE A 286 -22.18 -7.40 -15.62
N ALA A 287 -21.23 -6.45 -15.57
CA ALA A 287 -19.87 -6.67 -16.07
C ALA A 287 -19.21 -7.88 -15.37
N TYR A 288 -19.55 -8.11 -14.10
CA TYR A 288 -18.95 -9.19 -13.30
C TYR A 288 -19.55 -10.57 -13.56
N GLU A 289 -20.69 -10.65 -14.24
CA GLU A 289 -21.29 -11.93 -14.65
C GLU A 289 -20.45 -12.60 -15.75
N LYS A 290 -19.75 -11.80 -16.57
CA LYS A 290 -18.87 -12.27 -17.64
C LYS A 290 -17.41 -12.19 -17.19
N SER A 291 -16.95 -13.26 -16.56
CA SER A 291 -15.60 -13.39 -16.03
C SER A 291 -14.77 -14.36 -16.86
N VAL A 292 -13.53 -13.99 -17.16
CA VAL A 292 -12.52 -14.89 -17.69
C VAL A 292 -11.45 -15.06 -16.62
N ALA A 293 -11.33 -16.28 -16.09
CA ALA A 293 -10.21 -16.63 -15.22
C ALA A 293 -8.88 -16.56 -16.00
N PRO A 294 -7.76 -16.24 -15.35
CA PRO A 294 -6.42 -16.35 -15.93
C PRO A 294 -6.24 -17.73 -16.57
N ARG A 295 -5.58 -17.77 -17.72
CA ARG A 295 -5.37 -19.05 -18.43
C ARG A 295 -4.52 -19.96 -17.55
N GLU A 296 -5.12 -21.05 -17.08
CA GLU A 296 -4.55 -21.96 -16.07
C GLU A 296 -3.18 -22.56 -16.44
N VAL A 297 -2.81 -22.54 -17.73
CA VAL A 297 -1.63 -23.22 -18.28
C VAL A 297 -0.37 -22.34 -18.31
N GLU A 298 -0.49 -21.04 -18.04
CA GLU A 298 0.61 -20.07 -18.25
C GLU A 298 1.21 -19.52 -16.93
N VAL A 299 1.06 -20.19 -15.79
CA VAL A 299 1.63 -19.70 -14.52
C VAL A 299 3.04 -20.26 -14.29
N GLU A 300 4.03 -19.39 -14.37
CA GLU A 300 5.39 -19.69 -13.93
C GLU A 300 5.58 -19.21 -12.49
N CYS A 301 6.01 -20.10 -11.59
CA CYS A 301 6.32 -19.77 -10.21
C CYS A 301 7.81 -19.95 -9.90
N ARG A 302 8.42 -18.97 -9.23
CA ARG A 302 9.82 -19.02 -8.80
C ARG A 302 9.94 -18.50 -7.38
N VAL A 303 10.78 -19.14 -6.59
CA VAL A 303 11.23 -18.56 -5.32
C VAL A 303 12.35 -17.58 -5.66
N VAL A 304 12.10 -16.29 -5.47
CA VAL A 304 13.13 -15.25 -5.71
C VAL A 304 13.93 -14.99 -4.45
N GLU A 305 13.35 -15.21 -3.27
CA GLU A 305 14.03 -14.89 -2.01
C GLU A 305 13.73 -15.90 -0.90
N ARG A 306 14.80 -16.39 -0.26
CA ARG A 306 14.78 -17.31 0.90
C ARG A 306 15.56 -16.77 2.10
N GLY A 307 15.97 -15.50 2.08
CA GLY A 307 16.77 -14.95 3.15
C GLY A 307 15.96 -14.70 4.42
N PRO A 308 16.65 -14.39 5.53
CA PRO A 308 16.05 -14.36 6.85
C PRO A 308 15.29 -13.07 7.16
N VAL A 309 15.40 -12.06 6.30
CA VAL A 309 14.71 -10.76 6.44
C VAL A 309 13.41 -10.74 5.65
N ARG A 310 13.36 -11.46 4.52
CA ARG A 310 12.19 -11.58 3.68
C ARG A 310 12.20 -12.89 2.89
N ALA A 311 11.05 -13.54 2.82
CA ALA A 311 10.77 -14.53 1.79
C ALA A 311 9.86 -13.91 0.74
N SER A 312 10.15 -14.20 -0.54
CA SER A 312 9.34 -13.70 -1.66
C SER A 312 9.23 -14.76 -2.76
N LEU A 313 8.01 -14.92 -3.24
CA LEU A 313 7.62 -15.76 -4.36
C LEU A 313 7.24 -14.88 -5.54
N ARG A 314 7.71 -15.22 -6.73
CA ARG A 314 7.36 -14.53 -7.98
C ARG A 314 6.49 -15.44 -8.84
N PHE A 315 5.40 -14.87 -9.35
CA PHE A 315 4.47 -15.51 -10.26
C PHE A 315 4.35 -14.67 -11.52
N ASP A 316 4.58 -15.29 -12.68
CA ASP A 316 4.40 -14.67 -13.99
C ASP A 316 3.28 -15.41 -14.73
N PHE A 317 2.23 -14.68 -15.15
CA PHE A 317 1.08 -15.30 -15.84
C PHE A 317 0.34 -14.35 -16.78
N ALA A 318 -0.44 -14.94 -17.68
CA ALA A 318 -1.31 -14.21 -18.60
C ALA A 318 -2.65 -13.85 -17.97
N VAL A 319 -2.96 -12.55 -17.98
CA VAL A 319 -4.24 -11.98 -17.53
C VAL A 319 -5.19 -11.63 -18.67
N GLY A 320 -4.75 -11.85 -19.91
CA GLY A 320 -5.50 -11.56 -21.13
C GLY A 320 -4.78 -12.10 -22.36
N ARG A 321 -5.29 -11.76 -23.55
CA ARG A 321 -4.67 -12.23 -24.81
C ARG A 321 -3.32 -11.55 -25.06
N SER A 322 -3.21 -10.27 -24.71
CA SER A 322 -2.05 -9.43 -24.98
C SER A 322 -1.44 -8.81 -23.71
N SER A 323 -1.98 -9.19 -22.55
CA SER A 323 -1.56 -8.69 -21.25
C SER A 323 -0.88 -9.76 -20.41
N ARG A 324 0.10 -9.33 -19.61
CA ARG A 324 0.89 -10.18 -18.71
C ARG A 324 1.00 -9.50 -17.35
N MET A 325 1.03 -10.30 -16.30
CA MET A 325 1.19 -9.84 -14.93
C MET A 325 2.32 -10.61 -14.27
N THR A 326 3.18 -9.86 -13.59
CA THR A 326 4.15 -10.39 -12.64
C THR A 326 3.68 -10.00 -11.25
N GLN A 327 3.54 -10.97 -10.36
CA GLN A 327 3.13 -10.74 -8.97
C GLN A 327 4.17 -11.31 -8.02
N TRP A 328 4.54 -10.53 -7.02
CA TRP A 328 5.36 -10.96 -5.89
C TRP A 328 4.47 -11.12 -4.67
N ILE A 329 4.62 -12.25 -3.98
CA ILE A 329 3.97 -12.53 -2.69
C ILE A 329 5.08 -12.65 -1.66
N SER A 330 5.12 -11.72 -0.71
CA SER A 330 6.22 -11.60 0.24
C SER A 330 5.76 -11.51 1.69
N ILE A 331 6.62 -12.03 2.58
CA ILE A 331 6.45 -11.97 4.02
C ILE A 331 7.78 -11.66 4.69
N THR A 332 7.72 -10.95 5.81
CA THR A 332 8.88 -10.67 6.67
C THR A 332 8.65 -11.27 8.06
N PRO A 333 9.71 -11.54 8.85
CA PRO A 333 9.61 -12.30 10.10
C PRO A 333 8.59 -11.74 11.09
N LEU A 334 8.47 -10.41 11.19
CA LEU A 334 7.63 -9.73 12.18
C LEU A 334 6.32 -9.20 11.60
N SER A 335 6.00 -9.53 10.35
CA SER A 335 4.82 -9.00 9.67
C SER A 335 3.50 -9.61 10.17
N ARG A 336 2.49 -8.76 10.38
CA ARG A 336 1.08 -9.17 10.54
C ARG A 336 0.28 -9.09 9.24
N ARG A 337 0.97 -8.99 8.10
CA ARG A 337 0.37 -8.92 6.77
C ARG A 337 1.16 -9.74 5.76
N LEU A 338 0.45 -10.27 4.78
CA LEU A 338 1.02 -10.82 3.56
C LEU A 338 1.00 -9.72 2.49
N GLU A 339 2.14 -9.45 1.84
CA GLU A 339 2.25 -8.37 0.86
C GLU A 339 2.16 -8.92 -0.57
N PHE A 340 1.33 -8.27 -1.39
CA PHE A 340 1.16 -8.59 -2.81
C PHE A 340 1.59 -7.39 -3.64
N THR A 341 2.70 -7.51 -4.35
CA THR A 341 3.14 -6.48 -5.31
C THR A 341 2.84 -6.95 -6.71
N SER A 342 2.13 -6.14 -7.51
CA SER A 342 1.68 -6.53 -8.85
C SER A 342 2.18 -5.55 -9.91
N ARG A 343 2.91 -6.06 -10.90
CA ARG A 343 3.28 -5.32 -12.10
C ARG A 343 2.50 -5.88 -13.28
N VAL A 344 1.65 -5.04 -13.86
CA VAL A 344 0.78 -5.44 -14.96
C VAL A 344 1.21 -4.71 -16.23
N HIS A 345 1.59 -5.47 -17.24
CA HIS A 345 1.70 -4.94 -18.60
C HIS A 345 0.35 -5.12 -19.29
N TRP A 346 -0.45 -4.06 -19.20
CA TRP A 346 -1.85 -4.05 -19.61
C TRP A 346 -2.03 -3.53 -21.04
N ARG A 347 -2.60 -4.36 -21.91
CA ARG A 347 -2.94 -4.03 -23.31
C ARG A 347 -4.33 -4.52 -23.72
N GLU A 348 -5.16 -4.98 -22.78
CA GLU A 348 -6.55 -5.28 -23.09
C GLU A 348 -7.35 -4.00 -23.29
N SER A 349 -8.40 -4.08 -24.10
CA SER A 349 -9.37 -2.99 -24.31
C SER A 349 -10.72 -3.38 -23.75
N ARG A 350 -11.39 -2.45 -23.05
CA ARG A 350 -12.73 -2.67 -22.48
C ARG A 350 -12.80 -3.90 -21.56
N LYS A 351 -11.81 -3.98 -20.66
CA LYS A 351 -11.68 -5.01 -19.63
C LYS A 351 -11.31 -4.36 -18.30
N ILE A 352 -11.71 -4.99 -17.21
CA ILE A 352 -11.29 -4.63 -15.85
C ILE A 352 -10.63 -5.84 -15.18
N LEU A 353 -9.45 -5.63 -14.59
CA LEU A 353 -8.70 -6.64 -13.85
C LEU A 353 -8.96 -6.48 -12.36
N ARG A 354 -9.33 -7.57 -11.69
CA ARG A 354 -9.62 -7.60 -10.25
C ARG A 354 -8.86 -8.71 -9.55
N VAL A 355 -8.73 -8.57 -8.25
CA VAL A 355 -8.27 -9.62 -7.34
C VAL A 355 -9.33 -9.88 -6.29
N GLN A 356 -9.61 -11.15 -6.01
CA GLN A 356 -10.63 -11.56 -5.06
C GLN A 356 -10.00 -12.32 -3.89
N PHE A 357 -10.48 -12.01 -2.68
CA PHE A 357 -10.10 -12.69 -1.44
C PHE A 357 -11.36 -13.17 -0.71
N PRO A 358 -11.86 -14.38 -1.03
CA PRO A 358 -12.93 -14.99 -0.27
C PRO A 358 -12.43 -15.30 1.15
N VAL A 359 -13.01 -14.62 2.14
CA VAL A 359 -12.60 -14.76 3.55
C VAL A 359 -13.66 -15.48 4.37
N ASN A 360 -13.22 -16.17 5.42
CA ASN A 360 -14.05 -16.85 6.39
C ASN A 360 -14.54 -15.88 7.50
N VAL A 361 -15.07 -14.73 7.09
CA VAL A 361 -15.65 -13.72 7.98
C VAL A 361 -17.07 -13.44 7.53
N ARG A 362 -18.02 -13.53 8.48
CA ARG A 362 -19.44 -13.28 8.23
C ARG A 362 -19.89 -12.05 9.01
N SER A 363 -19.98 -10.93 8.30
CA SER A 363 -20.57 -9.69 8.81
C SER A 363 -21.56 -9.13 7.79
N GLY A 364 -22.62 -8.47 8.28
CA GLY A 364 -23.58 -7.74 7.46
C GLY A 364 -23.07 -6.37 6.99
N ARG A 365 -21.90 -5.94 7.49
CA ARG A 365 -21.26 -4.66 7.16
C ARG A 365 -19.75 -4.82 7.01
N ALA A 366 -19.17 -4.00 6.16
CA ALA A 366 -17.74 -3.81 6.02
C ALA A 366 -17.39 -2.34 6.22
N ALA A 367 -16.26 -2.07 6.86
CA ALA A 367 -15.75 -0.72 7.09
C ALA A 367 -14.78 -0.33 5.98
N TYR A 368 -14.95 0.84 5.40
CA TYR A 368 -14.12 1.37 4.32
C TYR A 368 -13.55 2.71 4.74
N GLU A 369 -12.24 2.87 4.60
CA GLU A 369 -11.62 4.15 4.92
C GLU A 369 -12.10 5.26 3.97
N THR A 370 -12.40 6.41 4.55
CA THR A 370 -12.74 7.67 3.86
C THR A 370 -11.90 8.81 4.44
N GLN A 371 -12.12 10.05 3.98
CA GLN A 371 -11.43 11.21 4.52
C GLN A 371 -11.64 11.31 6.04
N PHE A 372 -10.55 11.27 6.80
CA PHE A 372 -10.51 11.43 8.26
C PHE A 372 -11.34 10.40 9.07
N GLY A 373 -11.66 9.24 8.50
CA GLY A 373 -12.42 8.21 9.23
C GLY A 373 -12.76 7.01 8.37
N PHE A 374 -13.85 6.33 8.73
CA PHE A 374 -14.38 5.19 7.96
C PHE A 374 -15.90 5.25 7.88
N LEU A 375 -16.45 4.57 6.88
CA LEU A 375 -17.88 4.35 6.70
C LEU A 375 -18.18 2.86 6.70
N GLU A 376 -19.26 2.46 7.35
CA GLU A 376 -19.79 1.10 7.23
C GLU A 376 -20.74 1.02 6.03
N ARG A 377 -20.54 0.05 5.16
CA ARG A 377 -21.46 -0.27 4.05
C ARG A 377 -21.94 -1.71 4.17
N ASN A 378 -23.18 -1.96 3.76
CA ASN A 378 -23.78 -3.28 3.84
C ASN A 378 -23.10 -4.26 2.87
N THR A 379 -22.97 -5.52 3.28
CA THR A 379 -22.38 -6.62 2.49
C THR A 379 -23.45 -7.54 1.88
N HIS A 380 -24.70 -7.10 1.87
CA HIS A 380 -25.87 -7.83 1.41
C HIS A 380 -26.67 -7.00 0.41
N TRP A 381 -27.56 -7.64 -0.35
CA TRP A 381 -28.25 -7.03 -1.51
C TRP A 381 -29.75 -6.86 -1.27
N ASN A 382 -30.14 -6.47 -0.05
CA ASN A 382 -31.54 -6.52 0.39
C ASN A 382 -32.40 -5.39 -0.19
N THR A 383 -31.82 -4.22 -0.48
CA THR A 383 -32.53 -3.04 -0.97
C THR A 383 -31.92 -2.50 -2.27
N SER A 384 -32.65 -1.63 -2.99
CA SER A 384 -32.09 -0.93 -4.15
C SER A 384 -30.85 -0.10 -3.79
N TRP A 385 -30.84 0.51 -2.60
CA TRP A 385 -29.70 1.27 -2.06
C TRP A 385 -28.46 0.41 -1.84
N ASP A 386 -28.66 -0.88 -1.53
CA ASP A 386 -27.56 -1.84 -1.40
C ASP A 386 -27.09 -2.32 -2.77
N ASN A 387 -28.03 -2.62 -3.69
CA ASN A 387 -27.73 -2.97 -5.08
C ASN A 387 -26.90 -1.90 -5.79
N ALA A 388 -27.12 -0.63 -5.48
CA ALA A 388 -26.30 0.43 -6.01
C ALA A 388 -24.85 0.40 -5.52
N LYS A 389 -24.51 -0.27 -4.41
CA LYS A 389 -23.17 -0.27 -3.79
C LYS A 389 -22.36 -1.53 -4.10
N PHE A 390 -22.44 -2.00 -5.34
CA PHE A 390 -21.64 -3.15 -5.79
C PHE A 390 -20.14 -2.86 -5.91
N GLU A 391 -19.79 -1.59 -6.05
CA GLU A 391 -18.42 -1.07 -6.03
C GLU A 391 -18.43 0.26 -5.29
N VAL A 392 -17.50 0.42 -4.36
CA VAL A 392 -17.52 1.52 -3.39
C VAL A 392 -16.12 2.07 -3.20
N CYS A 393 -16.03 3.38 -2.95
CA CYS A 393 -14.73 4.01 -2.73
C CYS A 393 -14.13 3.60 -1.37
N ALA A 394 -12.87 3.20 -1.37
CA ALA A 394 -12.02 3.04 -0.18
C ALA A 394 -10.65 3.67 -0.41
N HIS A 395 -10.14 4.41 0.58
CA HIS A 395 -8.84 5.07 0.44
C HIS A 395 -7.68 4.07 0.61
N ARG A 396 -7.27 3.75 1.83
CA ARG A 396 -6.10 2.89 2.10
C ARG A 396 -6.47 1.48 2.54
N TYR A 397 -7.66 1.29 3.09
CA TYR A 397 -8.10 -0.04 3.53
C TYR A 397 -9.61 -0.24 3.42
N CYS A 398 -9.99 -1.51 3.30
CA CYS A 398 -11.31 -2.01 3.66
C CYS A 398 -11.16 -3.15 4.68
N ASP A 399 -12.09 -3.22 5.63
CA ASP A 399 -12.09 -4.17 6.74
C ASP A 399 -13.43 -4.91 6.77
N LEU A 400 -13.35 -6.24 6.86
CA LEU A 400 -14.49 -7.09 7.14
C LEU A 400 -14.22 -7.83 8.44
N SER A 401 -15.00 -7.48 9.46
CA SER A 401 -14.83 -8.00 10.82
C SER A 401 -16.13 -8.52 11.41
N GLN A 402 -16.02 -9.60 12.18
CA GLN A 402 -17.05 -10.14 13.06
C GLN A 402 -16.52 -10.14 14.50
N HIS A 403 -17.32 -10.57 15.48
CA HIS A 403 -16.83 -10.67 16.86
C HIS A 403 -15.60 -11.59 16.94
N GLY A 404 -14.48 -11.02 17.39
CA GLY A 404 -13.23 -11.75 17.62
C GLY A 404 -12.38 -12.04 16.37
N LEU A 405 -12.84 -11.79 15.15
CA LEU A 405 -12.12 -12.14 13.91
C LEU A 405 -12.32 -11.05 12.85
N GLY A 406 -11.25 -10.66 12.15
CA GLY A 406 -11.33 -9.68 11.08
C GLY A 406 -10.22 -9.85 10.06
N VAL A 407 -10.51 -9.44 8.82
CA VAL A 407 -9.53 -9.38 7.73
C VAL A 407 -9.64 -8.02 7.07
N ALA A 408 -8.50 -7.35 6.92
CA ALA A 408 -8.40 -6.09 6.20
C ALA A 408 -7.57 -6.25 4.94
N LEU A 409 -8.00 -5.62 3.85
CA LEU A 409 -7.24 -5.46 2.63
C LEU A 409 -6.73 -4.02 2.55
N LEU A 410 -5.41 -3.86 2.48
CA LEU A 410 -4.75 -2.56 2.40
C LEU A 410 -4.24 -2.32 0.98
N ASN A 411 -4.19 -1.06 0.56
CA ASN A 411 -3.67 -0.66 -0.73
C ASN A 411 -2.93 0.68 -0.66
N ASP A 412 -2.12 0.96 -1.68
CA ASP A 412 -1.35 2.19 -1.82
C ASP A 412 -1.82 3.08 -3.00
N SER A 413 -2.85 2.68 -3.75
CA SER A 413 -3.24 3.38 -4.99
C SER A 413 -4.56 2.95 -5.63
N LYS A 414 -5.32 2.04 -5.01
CA LYS A 414 -6.60 1.53 -5.53
C LYS A 414 -7.75 2.09 -4.72
N TYR A 415 -8.79 2.55 -5.41
CA TYR A 415 -9.91 3.20 -4.75
C TYR A 415 -11.24 2.46 -4.91
N GLY A 416 -11.34 1.48 -5.81
CA GLY A 416 -12.55 0.69 -6.07
C GLY A 416 -12.36 -0.80 -5.81
#